data_AF-A0AAD5S0Q9-F1
#
_entry.id   AF-A0AAD5S0Q9-F1
#
_cell.length_a   1.000
_cell.length_b   1.000
_cell.length_c   1.000
_cell.angle_alpha   90.00
_cell.angle_beta   90.00
_cell.angle_gamma   90.00
#
_symmetry.space_group_name_H-M   'P 1'
#
loop_
_entity.id
_entity.type
_entity.pdbx_description
1 polymer ?
#
loop_
_entity_poly.entity_id
_entity_poly.type
_entity_poly.pdbx_seq_one_letter_code
_entity_poly.pdbx_strand_id
1 'polypeptide(L)'
;MDQGLLWETVAGMDRGVLERLGYGWREWVDFAVLCLKNLDKFARPIVPAKLVMSLSATLEAADRPMNRHQGSFASQEFSISALFFNNKKVQTDLPLAMLDVFCSIDMMEGTDIDNEEDSLPESTVRHSVALLIKKLFSLPDVRNHTFPLLSQSPLYKTFTTKLMSHLLHFFDDLLLRASNVKECEESLAAKQQQGDTKEDEKLKKFMEGEKRSCGGVWRLVQVMMEVLEILISTEGTREGFWEGRCVSILVQVVRGVREG
;
A
#
# COMPACT_ATOMS: atom_id res chain seq x y z
N MET A 1 -1.87 -33.25 6.58
CA MET A 1 -1.51 -31.91 7.09
C MET A 1 -1.87 -30.95 5.96
N ASP A 2 -2.80 -30.04 6.20
CA ASP A 2 -3.30 -29.13 5.17
C ASP A 2 -2.16 -28.19 4.73
N GLN A 3 -1.86 -28.16 3.43
CA GLN A 3 -0.73 -27.38 2.91
C GLN A 3 -0.94 -25.89 3.16
N GLY A 4 -2.19 -25.39 3.17
CA GLY A 4 -2.49 -24.00 3.48
C GLY A 4 -2.10 -23.62 4.91
N LEU A 5 -2.37 -24.51 5.87
CA LEU A 5 -2.04 -24.30 7.28
C LEU A 5 -0.51 -24.24 7.52
N LEU A 6 0.25 -25.00 6.73
CA LEU A 6 1.72 -24.96 6.76
C LEU A 6 2.23 -23.62 6.25
N TRP A 7 1.70 -23.11 5.13
CA TRP A 7 2.09 -21.79 4.59
C TRP A 7 1.71 -20.64 5.54
N GLU A 8 0.53 -20.70 6.16
CA GLU A 8 0.11 -19.71 7.17
C GLU A 8 1.00 -19.73 8.42
N THR A 9 1.37 -20.92 8.91
CA THR A 9 2.29 -21.07 10.05
C THR A 9 3.68 -20.51 9.72
N VAL A 10 4.13 -20.74 8.49
CA VAL A 10 5.47 -20.37 8.03
C VAL A 10 5.56 -18.87 7.72
N ALA A 11 4.52 -18.24 7.20
CA ALA A 11 4.49 -16.81 6.95
C ALA A 11 3.99 -15.96 8.14
N GLY A 12 3.39 -16.58 9.16
CA GLY A 12 3.20 -16.00 10.49
C GLY A 12 4.50 -15.88 11.29
N MET A 13 5.62 -16.43 10.81
CA MET A 13 6.93 -16.21 11.40
C MET A 13 7.39 -14.79 11.10
N ASP A 14 7.21 -13.90 12.08
CA ASP A 14 7.76 -12.55 12.01
C ASP A 14 9.30 -12.57 11.94
N ARG A 15 9.89 -11.42 11.61
CA ARG A 15 11.34 -11.22 11.62
C ARG A 15 11.99 -11.73 12.91
N GLY A 16 11.36 -11.49 14.06
CA GLY A 16 11.89 -11.89 15.36
C GLY A 16 11.96 -13.42 15.52
N VAL A 17 11.07 -14.18 14.89
CA VAL A 17 11.16 -15.64 14.83
C VAL A 17 12.33 -16.08 13.95
N LEU A 18 12.48 -15.51 12.75
CA LEU A 18 13.55 -15.90 11.82
C LEU A 18 14.96 -15.50 12.32
N GLU A 19 15.10 -14.35 12.98
CA GLU A 19 16.34 -13.95 13.65
C GLU A 19 16.69 -14.90 14.82
N ARG A 20 15.70 -15.33 15.61
CA ARG A 20 15.90 -16.34 16.67
C ARG A 20 16.32 -17.71 16.13
N LEU A 21 15.98 -18.00 14.88
CA LEU A 21 16.38 -19.22 14.17
C LEU A 21 17.71 -19.06 13.41
N GLY A 22 18.37 -17.90 13.50
CA GLY A 22 19.67 -17.64 12.88
C GLY A 22 19.62 -17.30 11.39
N TYR A 23 18.45 -17.00 10.83
CA TYR A 23 18.32 -16.55 9.45
C TYR A 23 18.62 -15.06 9.30
N GLY A 24 19.31 -14.69 8.23
CA GLY A 24 19.65 -13.31 7.90
C GLY A 24 18.54 -12.58 7.14
N TRP A 25 18.74 -11.27 6.95
CA TRP A 25 17.81 -10.40 6.22
C TRP A 25 17.52 -10.85 4.79
N ARG A 26 18.52 -11.44 4.12
CA ARG A 26 18.38 -11.89 2.73
C ARG A 26 17.42 -13.07 2.64
N GLU A 27 17.57 -14.05 3.53
CA GLU A 27 16.74 -15.24 3.61
C GLU A 27 15.30 -14.88 3.93
N TRP A 28 15.09 -13.90 4.83
CA TRP A 28 13.76 -13.37 5.13
C TRP A 28 13.09 -12.71 3.91
N VAL A 29 13.81 -11.84 3.18
CA VAL A 29 13.28 -11.21 1.96
C VAL A 29 12.96 -12.27 0.90
N ASP A 30 13.86 -13.22 0.67
CA ASP A 30 13.64 -14.33 -0.27
C ASP A 30 12.39 -15.13 0.06
N PHE A 31 12.19 -15.41 1.35
CA PHE A 31 11.04 -16.14 1.85
C PHE A 31 9.73 -15.34 1.65
N ALA A 32 9.74 -14.05 1.97
CA ALA A 32 8.58 -13.19 1.79
C ALA A 32 8.20 -13.07 0.30
N VAL A 33 9.17 -12.87 -0.60
CA VAL A 33 8.93 -12.86 -2.06
C VAL A 33 8.36 -14.20 -2.54
N LEU A 34 8.89 -15.32 -2.05
CA LEU A 34 8.38 -16.65 -2.40
C LEU A 34 6.93 -16.83 -1.97
N CYS A 35 6.58 -16.42 -0.75
CA CYS A 35 5.19 -16.47 -0.26
C CYS A 35 4.28 -15.61 -1.14
N LEU A 36 4.68 -14.36 -1.42
CA LEU A 36 3.87 -13.42 -2.19
C LEU A 36 3.76 -13.79 -3.67
N LYS A 37 4.67 -14.61 -4.20
CA LYS A 37 4.53 -15.18 -5.55
C LYS A 37 3.51 -16.32 -5.61
N ASN A 38 3.20 -16.94 -4.48
CA ASN A 38 2.31 -18.10 -4.36
C ASN A 38 1.08 -17.72 -3.52
N LEU A 39 0.45 -16.58 -3.82
CA LEU A 39 -0.72 -16.09 -3.07
C LEU A 39 -1.87 -17.11 -3.06
N ASP A 40 -2.01 -17.87 -4.14
CA ASP A 40 -2.99 -18.96 -4.29
C ASP A 40 -2.85 -20.07 -3.24
N LYS A 41 -1.69 -20.16 -2.56
CA LYS A 41 -1.44 -21.15 -1.50
C LYS A 41 -1.95 -20.71 -0.13
N PHE A 42 -2.29 -19.43 0.03
CA PHE A 42 -2.82 -18.91 1.29
C PHE A 42 -4.33 -18.99 1.27
N ALA A 43 -4.91 -19.67 2.28
CA ALA A 43 -6.35 -19.71 2.44
C ALA A 43 -6.93 -18.35 2.83
N ARG A 44 -6.13 -17.50 3.50
CA ARG A 44 -6.53 -16.17 3.96
C ARG A 44 -5.57 -15.07 3.48
N PRO A 45 -6.10 -13.89 3.07
CA PRO A 45 -5.30 -12.76 2.60
C PRO A 45 -4.51 -12.03 3.71
N ILE A 46 -4.80 -12.31 4.99
CA ILE A 46 -4.16 -11.63 6.13
C ILE A 46 -2.64 -11.85 6.19
N VAL A 47 -2.19 -13.06 5.84
CA VAL A 47 -0.77 -13.42 5.91
C VAL A 47 0.03 -12.69 4.83
N PRO A 48 -0.37 -12.72 3.54
CA PRO A 48 0.18 -11.84 2.51
C PRO A 48 0.17 -10.35 2.89
N ALA A 49 -0.91 -9.87 3.50
CA ALA A 49 -1.00 -8.48 3.95
C ALA A 49 0.06 -8.13 5.00
N LYS A 50 0.23 -8.96 6.03
CA LYS A 50 1.27 -8.81 7.06
C LYS A 50 2.68 -8.83 6.45
N LEU A 51 2.93 -9.72 5.48
CA LEU A 51 4.22 -9.79 4.78
C LEU A 51 4.53 -8.52 3.98
N VAL A 52 3.56 -7.98 3.22
CA VAL A 52 3.74 -6.72 2.48
C VAL A 52 3.98 -5.56 3.42
N MET A 53 3.19 -5.44 4.49
CA MET A 53 3.40 -4.38 5.49
C MET A 53 4.80 -4.47 6.11
N SER A 54 5.27 -5.69 6.42
CA SER A 54 6.61 -5.91 6.97
C SER A 54 7.72 -5.58 5.97
N LEU A 55 7.58 -5.97 4.69
CA LEU A 55 8.52 -5.63 3.62
C LEU A 55 8.58 -4.10 3.42
N SER A 56 7.43 -3.44 3.40
CA SER A 56 7.33 -1.99 3.27
C SER A 56 8.04 -1.29 4.44
N ALA A 57 7.74 -1.68 5.68
CA ALA A 57 8.37 -1.11 6.87
C ALA A 57 9.90 -1.33 6.89
N THR A 58 10.35 -2.51 6.45
CA THR A 58 11.78 -2.83 6.34
C THR A 58 12.47 -1.91 5.33
N LEU A 59 11.87 -1.71 4.16
CA LEU A 59 12.41 -0.85 3.11
C LEU A 59 12.37 0.64 3.51
N GLU A 60 11.38 1.08 4.27
CA GLU A 60 11.34 2.43 4.85
C GLU A 60 12.38 2.64 5.94
N ALA A 61 12.60 1.66 6.81
CA ALA A 61 13.64 1.72 7.83
C ALA A 61 15.04 1.80 7.21
N ALA A 62 15.23 1.16 6.06
CA ALA A 62 16.47 1.18 5.30
C ALA A 62 16.80 2.56 4.69
N ASP A 63 15.78 3.34 4.33
CA ASP A 63 15.93 4.66 3.71
C ASP A 63 16.08 5.80 4.75
N ARG A 64 15.95 5.51 6.04
CA ARG A 64 16.20 6.51 7.08
C ARG A 64 17.71 6.76 7.17
N PRO A 65 18.19 8.02 7.09
CA PRO A 65 19.58 8.31 7.35
C PRO A 65 19.89 7.85 8.78
N MET A 66 20.77 6.85 8.93
CA MET A 66 21.31 6.51 10.23
C MET A 66 21.99 7.76 10.78
N ASN A 67 21.40 8.35 11.83
CA ASN A 67 22.10 9.33 12.64
C ASN A 67 23.37 8.64 13.15
N ARG A 68 24.49 8.99 12.53
CA ARG A 68 25.82 8.46 12.86
C ARG A 68 26.11 8.76 14.33
N HIS A 69 25.84 7.80 15.21
CA HIS A 69 26.50 7.75 16.51
C HIS A 69 27.79 6.98 16.34
N GLN A 70 28.89 7.73 16.48
CA GLN A 70 30.25 7.23 16.50
C GLN A 70 30.40 6.19 17.60
N GLY A 71 31.01 5.05 17.25
CA GLY A 71 31.64 4.16 18.22
C GLY A 71 31.00 2.80 18.35
N SER A 72 31.18 1.95 17.34
CA SER A 72 31.53 0.54 17.58
C SER A 72 32.07 -0.09 16.29
N PHE A 73 33.23 -0.71 16.42
CA PHE A 73 33.98 -1.39 15.38
C PHE A 73 33.35 -2.76 15.09
N ALA A 74 32.58 -2.88 13.99
CA ALA A 74 32.29 -4.10 13.22
C ALA A 74 31.37 -3.71 12.04
N SER A 75 31.92 -3.23 10.93
CA SER A 75 32.30 -4.04 9.75
C SER A 75 31.10 -4.49 8.90
N GLN A 76 30.98 -3.84 7.73
CA GLN A 76 30.01 -4.03 6.64
C GLN A 76 28.59 -3.54 6.92
N GLU A 77 28.36 -2.24 6.69
CA GLU A 77 27.05 -1.67 6.38
C GLU A 77 26.51 -2.32 5.09
N PHE A 78 25.94 -3.52 5.19
CA PHE A 78 25.05 -4.02 4.16
C PHE A 78 23.81 -3.13 4.20
N SER A 79 23.70 -2.19 3.26
CA SER A 79 22.49 -1.40 3.10
C SER A 79 21.33 -2.37 2.89
N ILE A 80 20.32 -2.34 3.76
CA ILE A 80 19.10 -3.13 3.61
C ILE A 80 18.45 -2.81 2.25
N SER A 81 18.50 -1.55 1.80
CA SER A 81 18.08 -1.17 0.46
C SER A 81 18.89 -1.91 -0.62
N ALA A 82 20.20 -2.10 -0.45
CA ALA A 82 21.01 -2.92 -1.35
C ALA A 82 20.66 -4.42 -1.29
N LEU A 83 20.18 -4.95 -0.17
CA LEU A 83 19.66 -6.33 -0.10
C LEU A 83 18.36 -6.48 -0.89
N PHE A 84 17.48 -5.48 -0.87
CA PHE A 84 16.27 -5.49 -1.70
C PHE A 84 16.64 -5.31 -3.18
N PHE A 85 17.50 -4.34 -3.49
CA PHE A 85 17.76 -3.93 -4.87
C PHE A 85 18.76 -4.80 -5.61
N ASN A 86 19.65 -5.55 -4.93
CA ASN A 86 20.56 -6.51 -5.59
C ASN A 86 20.01 -7.95 -5.61
N ASN A 87 18.83 -8.18 -5.04
CA ASN A 87 18.22 -9.48 -5.02
C ASN A 87 17.43 -9.74 -6.31
N LYS A 88 17.87 -10.73 -7.09
CA LYS A 88 17.22 -11.10 -8.34
C LYS A 88 15.73 -11.45 -8.16
N LYS A 89 15.36 -12.16 -7.10
CA LYS A 89 13.94 -12.50 -6.85
C LYS A 89 13.11 -11.25 -6.58
N VAL A 90 13.67 -10.28 -5.86
CA VAL A 90 13.01 -8.98 -5.63
C VAL A 90 12.85 -8.21 -6.94
N GLN A 91 13.83 -8.27 -7.84
CA GLN A 91 13.74 -7.59 -9.12
C GLN A 91 12.76 -8.25 -10.10
N THR A 92 12.66 -9.59 -10.09
CA THR A 92 11.90 -10.35 -11.08
C THR A 92 10.49 -10.74 -10.62
N ASP A 93 10.34 -11.17 -9.35
CA ASP A 93 9.11 -11.79 -8.87
C ASP A 93 8.26 -10.83 -8.03
N LEU A 94 8.89 -10.03 -7.16
CA LEU A 94 8.18 -9.15 -6.24
C LEU A 94 7.26 -8.13 -6.93
N PRO A 95 7.62 -7.50 -8.06
CA PRO A 95 6.75 -6.48 -8.65
C PRO A 95 5.43 -7.05 -9.17
N LEU A 96 5.46 -8.24 -9.79
CA LEU A 96 4.26 -8.93 -10.25
C LEU A 96 3.41 -9.41 -9.07
N ALA A 97 4.07 -9.97 -8.05
CA ALA A 97 3.42 -10.36 -6.80
C ALA A 97 2.69 -9.16 -6.14
N MET A 98 3.29 -7.96 -6.15
CA MET A 98 2.66 -6.76 -5.57
C MET A 98 1.38 -6.37 -6.31
N LEU A 99 1.34 -6.51 -7.63
CA LEU A 99 0.10 -6.25 -8.37
C LEU A 99 -1.00 -7.24 -8.01
N ASP A 100 -0.63 -8.51 -7.83
CA ASP A 100 -1.56 -9.58 -7.48
C ASP A 100 -2.10 -9.40 -6.05
N VAL A 101 -1.24 -9.05 -5.10
CA VAL A 101 -1.65 -8.68 -3.74
C VAL A 101 -2.61 -7.48 -3.79
N PHE A 102 -2.26 -6.41 -4.52
CA PHE A 102 -3.13 -5.24 -4.62
C PHE A 102 -4.53 -5.61 -5.13
N CYS A 103 -4.61 -6.51 -6.10
CA CYS A 103 -5.86 -6.95 -6.68
C CYS A 103 -6.63 -7.95 -5.80
N SER A 104 -5.95 -8.66 -4.90
CA SER A 104 -6.55 -9.73 -4.10
C SER A 104 -6.95 -9.30 -2.68
N ILE A 105 -6.53 -8.11 -2.24
CA ILE A 105 -6.83 -7.57 -0.90
C ILE A 105 -8.35 -7.40 -0.66
N ASP A 106 -9.14 -7.10 -1.70
CA ASP A 106 -10.61 -6.95 -1.60
C ASP A 106 -11.34 -8.20 -1.08
N MET A 107 -10.66 -9.35 -0.98
CA MET A 107 -11.20 -10.57 -0.37
C MET A 107 -11.17 -10.54 1.17
N MET A 108 -10.71 -9.45 1.81
CA MET A 108 -10.72 -9.30 3.28
C MET A 108 -12.09 -8.89 3.84
N GLU A 109 -12.94 -8.22 3.06
CA GLU A 109 -14.30 -7.79 3.49
C GLU A 109 -15.35 -8.91 3.46
N GLY A 110 -15.06 -10.07 2.85
CA GLY A 110 -16.02 -11.17 2.66
C GLY A 110 -15.86 -12.36 3.60
N THR A 111 -14.85 -12.36 4.48
CA THR A 111 -14.68 -13.41 5.49
C THR A 111 -15.29 -12.94 6.80
N ASP A 112 -16.46 -13.51 7.14
CA ASP A 112 -17.12 -13.47 8.45
C ASP A 112 -16.15 -13.91 9.56
N ILE A 113 -15.23 -13.03 9.94
CA ILE A 113 -14.35 -13.22 11.07
C ILE A 113 -14.52 -11.97 11.91
N ASP A 114 -15.55 -12.04 12.77
CA ASP A 114 -15.87 -11.15 13.89
C ASP A 114 -14.75 -11.03 14.95
N ASN A 115 -13.48 -11.18 14.56
CA ASN A 115 -12.33 -10.93 15.44
C ASN A 115 -11.69 -9.61 15.01
N GLU A 116 -12.21 -8.50 15.55
CA GLU A 116 -11.65 -7.14 15.40
C GLU A 116 -10.14 -7.06 15.74
N GLU A 117 -9.59 -8.03 16.49
CA GLU A 117 -8.16 -8.07 16.85
C GLU A 117 -7.20 -8.32 15.68
N ASP A 118 -7.65 -8.91 14.57
CA ASP A 118 -6.80 -9.25 13.41
C ASP A 118 -7.21 -8.54 12.11
N SER A 119 -8.22 -7.65 12.15
CA SER A 119 -8.63 -6.88 10.97
C SER A 119 -7.56 -5.82 10.63
N LEU A 120 -6.81 -6.05 9.55
CA LEU A 120 -5.91 -5.05 8.99
C LEU A 120 -6.71 -4.12 8.06
N PRO A 121 -6.69 -2.79 8.28
CA PRO A 121 -7.40 -1.88 7.38
C PRO A 121 -6.86 -2.02 5.96
N GLU A 122 -7.72 -2.33 5.00
CA GLU A 122 -7.30 -2.57 3.60
C GLU A 122 -6.54 -1.38 3.02
N SER A 123 -6.92 -0.16 3.40
CA SER A 123 -6.23 1.08 3.03
C SER A 123 -4.77 1.10 3.47
N THR A 124 -4.45 0.54 4.64
CA THR A 124 -3.08 0.40 5.15
C THR A 124 -2.29 -0.60 4.31
N VAL A 125 -2.90 -1.73 3.97
CA VAL A 125 -2.24 -2.74 3.14
C VAL A 125 -1.99 -2.21 1.73
N ARG A 126 -3.00 -1.59 1.11
CA ARG A 126 -2.87 -0.95 -0.22
C ARG A 126 -1.82 0.16 -0.22
N HIS A 127 -1.70 0.93 0.86
CA HIS A 127 -0.63 1.91 1.04
C HIS A 127 0.75 1.24 1.01
N SER A 128 0.97 0.19 1.80
CA SER A 128 2.23 -0.56 1.81
C SER A 128 2.56 -1.18 0.45
N VAL A 129 1.56 -1.76 -0.24
CA VAL A 129 1.74 -2.30 -1.59
C VAL A 129 2.14 -1.19 -2.57
N ALA A 130 1.43 -0.07 -2.57
CA ALA A 130 1.71 1.06 -3.48
C ALA A 130 3.11 1.65 -3.24
N LEU A 131 3.53 1.77 -1.98
CA LEU A 131 4.89 2.19 -1.62
C LEU A 131 5.96 1.24 -2.16
N LEU A 132 5.76 -0.06 -2.00
CA LEU A 132 6.69 -1.07 -2.53
C LEU A 132 6.75 -1.00 -4.06
N ILE A 133 5.61 -0.91 -4.75
CA ILE A 133 5.55 -0.75 -6.20
C ILE A 133 6.31 0.50 -6.65
N LYS A 134 6.02 1.66 -6.04
CA LYS A 134 6.71 2.92 -6.32
C LYS A 134 8.22 2.77 -6.20
N LYS A 135 8.70 2.19 -5.10
CA LYS A 135 10.13 2.02 -4.85
C LYS A 135 10.77 1.06 -5.84
N LEU A 136 10.15 -0.08 -6.11
CA LEU A 136 10.64 -1.09 -7.05
C LEU A 136 10.71 -0.53 -8.48
N PHE A 137 9.68 0.18 -8.93
CA PHE A 137 9.64 0.78 -10.26
C PHE A 137 10.51 2.02 -10.41
N SER A 138 11.05 2.59 -9.33
CA SER A 138 12.07 3.63 -9.46
C SER A 138 13.40 3.09 -10.00
N LEU A 139 13.63 1.76 -9.86
CA LEU A 139 14.86 1.10 -10.27
C LEU A 139 14.85 0.79 -11.78
N PRO A 140 15.85 1.24 -12.55
CA PRO A 140 15.93 0.98 -13.99
C PRO A 140 15.89 -0.51 -14.34
N ASP A 141 16.65 -1.36 -13.64
CA ASP A 141 16.74 -2.79 -13.94
C ASP A 141 15.40 -3.50 -13.74
N VAL A 142 14.67 -3.15 -12.68
CA VAL A 142 13.33 -3.67 -12.42
C VAL A 142 12.35 -3.23 -13.50
N ARG A 143 12.37 -1.96 -13.91
CA ARG A 143 11.51 -1.47 -15.00
C ARG A 143 11.78 -2.20 -16.31
N ASN A 144 13.05 -2.29 -16.70
CA ASN A 144 13.47 -2.92 -17.95
C ASN A 144 13.06 -4.40 -18.01
N HIS A 145 13.06 -5.09 -16.87
CA HIS A 145 12.64 -6.49 -16.79
C HIS A 145 11.11 -6.64 -16.68
N THR A 146 10.48 -5.86 -15.82
CA THR A 146 9.09 -6.06 -15.40
C THR A 146 8.09 -5.51 -16.42
N PHE A 147 8.35 -4.35 -17.01
CA PHE A 147 7.36 -3.67 -17.86
C PHE A 147 7.02 -4.41 -19.15
N PRO A 148 7.98 -5.07 -19.84
CA PRO A 148 7.66 -5.95 -20.95
C PRO A 148 6.76 -7.13 -20.56
N LEU A 149 6.88 -7.64 -19.32
CA LEU A 149 6.05 -8.74 -18.80
C LEU A 149 4.66 -8.22 -18.39
N LEU A 150 4.59 -7.03 -17.79
CA LEU A 150 3.35 -6.42 -17.36
C LEU A 150 2.43 -6.05 -18.52
N SER A 151 2.97 -5.50 -19.59
CA SER A 151 2.17 -5.07 -20.75
C SER A 151 1.40 -6.23 -21.39
N GLN A 152 1.91 -7.46 -21.25
CA GLN A 152 1.31 -8.69 -21.77
C GLN A 152 0.42 -9.40 -20.75
N SER A 153 0.41 -8.96 -19.49
CA SER A 153 -0.28 -9.63 -18.39
C SER A 153 -1.73 -9.14 -18.23
N PRO A 154 -2.74 -10.04 -18.18
CA PRO A 154 -4.12 -9.67 -17.83
C PRO A 154 -4.22 -9.00 -16.46
N LEU A 155 -3.33 -9.36 -15.54
CA LEU A 155 -3.25 -8.77 -14.20
C LEU A 155 -2.98 -7.26 -14.27
N TYR A 156 -2.23 -6.78 -15.26
CA TYR A 156 -1.94 -5.35 -15.41
C TYR A 156 -3.21 -4.54 -15.66
N LYS A 157 -4.11 -5.01 -16.54
CA LYS A 157 -5.39 -4.34 -16.82
C LYS A 157 -6.31 -4.33 -15.59
N THR A 158 -6.33 -5.42 -14.82
CA THR A 158 -7.07 -5.51 -13.56
C THR A 158 -6.51 -4.53 -12.52
N PHE A 159 -5.18 -4.52 -12.37
CA PHE A 159 -4.49 -3.65 -11.43
C PHE A 159 -4.73 -2.17 -11.73
N THR A 160 -4.53 -1.72 -12.96
CA THR A 160 -4.73 -0.30 -13.34
C THR A 160 -6.19 0.12 -13.17
N THR A 161 -7.14 -0.77 -13.46
CA THR A 161 -8.57 -0.51 -13.24
C THR A 161 -8.86 -0.34 -11.75
N LYS A 162 -8.41 -1.28 -10.90
CA LYS A 162 -8.61 -1.20 -9.44
C LYS A 162 -7.89 0.01 -8.82
N LEU A 163 -6.67 0.30 -9.24
CA LEU A 163 -5.91 1.48 -8.80
C LEU A 163 -6.71 2.75 -9.08
N MET A 164 -7.26 2.89 -10.29
CA MET A 164 -8.08 4.04 -10.67
C MET A 164 -9.38 4.12 -9.86
N SER A 165 -10.11 3.00 -9.74
CA SER A 165 -11.34 2.95 -8.95
C SER A 165 -11.11 3.34 -7.48
N HIS A 166 -10.04 2.82 -6.87
CA HIS A 166 -9.68 3.16 -5.50
C HIS A 166 -9.23 4.62 -5.35
N LEU A 167 -8.46 5.15 -6.31
CA LEU A 167 -8.08 6.56 -6.32
C LEU A 167 -9.33 7.46 -6.27
N LEU A 168 -10.33 7.19 -7.10
CA LEU A 168 -11.57 7.95 -7.11
C LEU A 168 -12.34 7.84 -5.80
N HIS A 169 -12.49 6.62 -5.27
CA HIS A 169 -13.13 6.41 -3.99
C HIS A 169 -12.43 7.18 -2.85
N PHE A 170 -11.10 7.17 -2.81
CA PHE A 170 -10.34 7.90 -1.79
C PHE A 170 -10.37 9.43 -2.01
N PHE A 171 -10.49 9.90 -3.25
CA PHE A 171 -10.75 11.31 -3.52
C PHE A 171 -12.12 11.75 -2.99
N ASP A 172 -13.16 10.94 -3.20
CA ASP A 172 -14.49 11.20 -2.67
C ASP A 172 -14.49 11.21 -1.12
N ASP A 173 -13.85 10.22 -0.49
CA ASP A 173 -13.69 10.19 0.98
C ASP A 173 -12.91 11.40 1.50
N LEU A 174 -11.87 11.83 0.78
CA LEU A 174 -11.10 13.02 1.14
C LEU A 174 -11.93 14.31 1.05
N LEU A 175 -12.74 14.46 0.01
CA LEU A 175 -13.64 15.61 -0.17
C LEU A 175 -14.73 15.62 0.91
N LEU A 176 -15.31 14.46 1.22
CA LEU A 176 -16.31 14.32 2.28
C LEU A 176 -15.73 14.74 3.64
N ARG A 177 -14.56 14.21 4.00
CA ARG A 177 -13.88 14.57 5.27
C ARG A 177 -13.49 16.04 5.30
N ALA A 178 -13.04 16.61 4.18
CA ALA A 178 -12.74 18.03 4.09
C ALA A 178 -14.00 18.90 4.28
N SER A 179 -15.15 18.46 3.74
CA SER A 179 -16.45 19.11 3.99
C SER A 179 -16.82 19.05 5.46
N ASN A 180 -16.71 17.88 6.10
CA ASN A 180 -16.99 17.71 7.52
C ASN A 180 -16.12 18.64 8.39
N VAL A 181 -14.82 18.76 8.06
CA VAL A 181 -13.92 19.69 8.76
C VAL A 181 -14.42 21.13 8.62
N LYS A 182 -14.79 21.54 7.41
CA LYS A 182 -15.30 22.89 7.15
C LYS A 182 -16.60 23.17 7.91
N GLU A 183 -17.55 22.25 7.89
CA GLU A 183 -18.80 22.35 8.65
C GLU A 183 -18.56 22.46 10.16
N CYS A 184 -17.56 21.74 10.68
CA CYS A 184 -17.15 21.87 12.08
C CYS A 184 -16.53 23.23 12.39
N GLU A 185 -15.69 23.76 11.51
CA GLU A 185 -15.08 25.09 11.66
C GLU A 185 -16.14 26.19 11.65
N GLU A 186 -17.10 26.12 10.73
CA GLU A 186 -18.24 27.06 10.66
C GLU A 186 -19.13 26.95 11.91
N SER A 187 -19.43 25.74 12.37
CA SER A 187 -20.21 25.49 13.58
C SER A 187 -19.51 26.00 14.84
N LEU A 188 -18.20 25.83 14.96
CA LEU A 188 -17.40 26.37 16.08
C LEU A 188 -17.40 27.90 16.07
N ALA A 189 -17.25 28.52 14.90
CA ALA A 189 -17.29 29.97 14.77
C ALA A 189 -18.65 30.56 15.17
N ALA A 190 -19.75 29.89 14.81
CA ALA A 190 -21.10 30.28 15.20
C ALA A 190 -21.34 30.12 16.71
N LYS A 191 -20.87 29.02 17.32
CA LYS A 191 -21.05 28.75 18.76
C LYS A 191 -20.21 29.63 19.67
N GLN A 192 -19.03 30.05 19.23
CA GLN A 192 -18.21 31.05 19.96
C GLN A 192 -18.94 32.38 20.16
N GLN A 193 -19.91 32.71 19.31
CA GLN A 193 -20.77 33.89 19.49
C GLN A 193 -21.89 33.67 20.52
N GLN A 194 -22.17 32.41 20.92
CA GLN A 194 -23.30 32.02 21.77
C GLN A 194 -22.90 31.50 23.18
N GLY A 195 -21.61 31.24 23.45
CA GLY A 195 -21.09 31.00 24.80
C GLY A 195 -21.23 29.57 25.35
N ASP A 196 -21.57 28.58 24.53
CA ASP A 196 -21.71 27.18 24.95
C ASP A 196 -20.39 26.40 24.82
N THR A 197 -19.85 25.89 25.92
CA THR A 197 -18.45 25.41 26.01
C THR A 197 -18.29 23.89 26.03
N LYS A 198 -19.35 23.11 26.29
CA LYS A 198 -19.25 21.63 26.37
C LYS A 198 -19.40 20.91 25.03
N GLU A 199 -20.22 21.43 24.12
CA GLU A 199 -20.31 20.89 22.76
C GLU A 199 -19.05 21.18 21.93
N ASP A 200 -18.36 22.27 22.24
CA ASP A 200 -17.11 22.68 21.59
C ASP A 200 -16.01 21.61 21.69
N GLU A 201 -15.88 20.92 22.83
CA GLU A 201 -14.85 19.90 23.00
C GLU A 201 -15.12 18.64 22.16
N LYS A 202 -16.39 18.21 22.06
CA LYS A 202 -16.76 17.05 21.22
C LYS A 202 -16.56 17.38 19.74
N LEU A 203 -16.98 18.57 19.33
CA LEU A 203 -16.84 19.02 17.94
C LEU A 203 -15.37 19.20 17.54
N LYS A 204 -14.52 19.75 18.43
CA LYS A 204 -13.07 19.83 18.23
C LYS A 204 -12.42 18.44 18.09
N LYS A 205 -12.77 17.50 18.98
CA LYS A 205 -12.25 16.12 18.89
C LYS A 205 -12.65 15.43 17.59
N PHE A 206 -13.90 15.61 17.15
CA PHE A 206 -14.36 15.09 15.87
C PHE A 206 -13.60 15.72 14.70
N MET A 207 -13.49 17.06 14.67
CA MET A 207 -12.73 17.79 13.65
C MET A 207 -11.25 17.35 13.58
N GLU A 208 -10.58 17.18 14.72
CA GLU A 208 -9.21 16.66 14.77
C GLU A 208 -9.11 15.22 14.23
N GLY A 209 -10.12 14.39 14.52
CA GLY A 209 -10.25 13.04 13.95
C GLY A 209 -10.37 13.08 12.43
N GLU A 210 -11.22 13.95 11.89
CA GLU A 210 -11.41 14.13 10.45
C GLU A 210 -10.15 14.70 9.77
N LYS A 211 -9.48 15.69 10.38
CA LYS A 211 -8.19 16.22 9.89
C LYS A 211 -7.12 15.13 9.83
N ARG A 212 -7.00 14.31 10.88
CA ARG A 212 -6.04 13.20 10.92
C ARG A 212 -6.35 12.15 9.85
N SER A 213 -7.62 11.80 9.71
CA SER A 213 -8.07 10.80 8.73
C SER A 213 -7.85 11.30 7.30
N CYS A 214 -8.20 12.56 7.02
CA CYS A 214 -7.93 13.23 5.75
C CYS A 214 -6.44 13.21 5.40
N GLY A 215 -5.55 13.51 6.36
CA GLY A 215 -4.11 13.40 6.16
C GLY A 215 -3.59 11.96 5.92
N GLY A 216 -4.29 10.95 6.43
CA GLY A 216 -4.02 9.54 6.12
C GLY A 216 -4.43 9.18 4.69
N VAL A 217 -5.67 9.49 4.32
CA VAL A 217 -6.23 9.23 2.99
C VAL A 217 -5.44 9.98 1.91
N TRP A 218 -5.07 11.24 2.16
CA TRP A 218 -4.26 12.03 1.23
C TRP A 218 -2.91 11.37 0.91
N ARG A 219 -2.21 10.85 1.92
CA ARG A 219 -0.94 10.14 1.70
C ARG A 219 -1.11 8.90 0.83
N LEU A 220 -2.22 8.17 1.00
CA LEU A 220 -2.57 7.04 0.15
C LEU A 220 -2.84 7.46 -1.29
N VAL A 221 -3.63 8.52 -1.48
CA VAL A 221 -3.89 9.09 -2.80
C VAL A 221 -2.60 9.51 -3.48
N GLN A 222 -1.71 10.21 -2.77
CA GLN A 222 -0.42 10.65 -3.30
C GLN A 222 0.42 9.47 -3.80
N VAL A 223 0.60 8.42 -3.00
CA VAL A 223 1.43 7.28 -3.41
C VAL A 223 0.81 6.52 -4.59
N MET A 224 -0.53 6.39 -4.63
CA MET A 224 -1.23 5.75 -5.74
C MET A 224 -1.13 6.57 -7.04
N MET A 225 -1.19 7.90 -6.94
CA MET A 225 -0.98 8.81 -8.07
C MET A 225 0.45 8.73 -8.61
N GLU A 226 1.46 8.63 -7.75
CA GLU A 226 2.86 8.45 -8.18
C GLU A 226 3.07 7.09 -8.87
N VAL A 227 2.45 6.02 -8.37
CA VAL A 227 2.45 4.71 -9.05
C VAL A 227 1.82 4.84 -10.44
N LEU A 228 0.70 5.55 -10.53
CA LEU A 228 0.01 5.77 -11.80
C LEU A 228 0.88 6.59 -12.78
N GLU A 229 1.54 7.65 -12.30
CA GLU A 229 2.45 8.46 -13.09
C GLU A 229 3.60 7.63 -13.67
N ILE A 230 4.21 6.75 -12.87
CA ILE A 230 5.26 5.83 -13.33
C ILE A 230 4.75 4.95 -14.47
N LEU A 231 3.54 4.39 -14.33
CA LEU A 231 2.94 3.50 -15.32
C LEU A 231 2.56 4.21 -16.63
N ILE A 232 2.06 5.44 -16.56
CA ILE A 232 1.69 6.22 -17.76
C ILE A 232 2.94 6.75 -18.47
N SER A 233 3.95 7.15 -17.69
CA SER A 233 5.16 7.77 -18.24
C SER A 233 6.08 6.77 -18.93
N THR A 234 5.96 5.47 -18.62
CA THR A 234 6.90 4.48 -19.15
C THR A 234 6.41 3.78 -20.42
N GLU A 235 7.31 3.67 -21.39
CA GLU A 235 7.09 2.94 -22.64
C GLU A 235 6.80 1.45 -22.36
N GLY A 236 5.85 0.87 -23.10
CA GLY A 236 5.38 -0.51 -22.91
C GLY A 236 4.20 -0.66 -21.95
N THR A 237 4.10 0.13 -20.88
CA THR A 237 2.95 0.07 -19.94
C THR A 237 1.87 1.10 -20.26
N ARG A 238 2.26 2.24 -20.85
CA ARG A 238 1.37 3.33 -21.27
C ARG A 238 0.16 2.85 -22.08
N GLU A 239 0.34 2.00 -23.08
CA GLU A 239 -0.74 1.54 -23.97
C GLU A 239 -1.80 0.75 -23.21
N GLY A 240 -1.39 -0.14 -22.30
CA GLY A 240 -2.33 -0.90 -21.47
C GLY A 240 -3.16 -0.03 -20.50
N PHE A 241 -2.66 1.16 -20.13
CA PHE A 241 -3.45 2.15 -19.40
C PHE A 241 -4.55 2.77 -20.29
N TRP A 242 -4.22 3.15 -21.53
CA TRP A 242 -5.16 3.78 -22.47
C TRP A 242 -6.20 2.80 -23.03
N GLU A 243 -5.83 1.53 -23.18
CA GLU A 243 -6.74 0.46 -23.61
C GLU A 243 -7.64 -0.07 -22.49
N GLY A 244 -7.29 0.22 -21.24
CA GLY A 244 -8.02 -0.27 -20.07
C GLY A 244 -9.37 0.43 -19.86
N ARG A 245 -10.18 -0.12 -18.96
CA ARG A 245 -11.40 0.56 -18.46
C ARG A 245 -11.08 1.87 -17.73
N CYS A 246 -9.82 2.14 -17.41
CA CYS A 246 -9.33 3.36 -16.75
C CYS A 246 -9.79 4.64 -17.46
N VAL A 247 -9.66 4.71 -18.79
CA VAL A 247 -10.09 5.89 -19.55
C VAL A 247 -11.60 6.06 -19.49
N SER A 248 -12.36 4.96 -19.61
CA SER A 248 -13.82 5.00 -19.49
C SER A 248 -14.27 5.49 -18.12
N ILE A 249 -13.62 5.02 -17.04
CA ILE A 249 -13.87 5.44 -15.66
C ILE A 249 -13.59 6.95 -15.51
N LEU A 250 -12.43 7.44 -15.96
CA LEU A 250 -12.09 8.86 -15.90
C LEU A 250 -13.09 9.72 -16.68
N VAL A 251 -13.49 9.28 -17.88
CA VAL A 251 -14.49 9.97 -18.68
C VAL A 251 -15.84 10.01 -17.98
N GLN A 252 -16.26 8.93 -17.31
CA GLN A 252 -17.50 8.90 -16.53
C GLN A 252 -17.47 9.90 -15.37
N VAL A 253 -16.38 9.97 -14.61
CA VAL A 253 -16.23 10.94 -13.52
C VAL A 253 -16.31 12.37 -14.04
N VAL A 254 -15.54 12.70 -15.09
CA VAL A 254 -15.54 14.05 -15.67
C VAL A 254 -16.92 14.43 -16.23
N ARG A 255 -17.65 13.47 -16.80
CA ARG A 255 -19.01 13.70 -17.31
C ARG A 255 -20.04 13.86 -16.19
N GLY A 256 -19.97 13.02 -15.15
CA GLY A 256 -20.85 13.12 -13.99
C GLY A 256 -20.72 14.47 -13.27
N VAL A 257 -19.52 15.04 -13.23
CA VAL A 257 -19.28 16.40 -12.67
C VAL A 257 -19.84 17.52 -13.56
N ARG A 258 -20.08 17.30 -14.85
CA ARG A 258 -20.67 18.32 -15.75
C ARG A 258 -22.19 18.33 -15.76
N GLU A 259 -22.82 17.27 -15.28
CA GLU A 259 -24.28 17.07 -15.32
C GLU A 259 -24.95 17.26 -13.94
N GLY A 260 -24.17 17.42 -12.87
CA GLY A 260 -24.64 17.74 -11.51
C GLY A 260 -24.34 19.19 -11.13
#